data_AF-A0A4R3K7I5-F1
#
_entry.id   AF-A0A4R3K7I5-F1
#
_cell.length_a   1.000
_cell.length_b   1.000
_cell.length_c   1.000
_cell.angle_alpha   90.00
_cell.angle_beta   90.00
_cell.angle_gamma   90.00
#
_symmetry.space_group_name_H-M   'P 1'
#
loop_
_entity.id
_entity.type
_entity.pdbx_description
1 polymer ?
#
loop_
_entity_poly.entity_id
_entity_poly.type
_entity_poly.pdbx_seq_one_letter_code
_entity_poly.pdbx_strand_id
1 'polypeptide(L)'
;MGIFSRFFNKRNNKQPAPIKNTVPEEKKTIRKAFGVYCHGHHNTSGKMLCPKCNALLMTAMTKIQRCPYGITKPLCHICETPCFGQKQTIAFRKIMKNSRKGMFLRHPIMFIKQKLKEWGFAYMKQKQSQKK
;
A
#
# COMPACT_ATOMS: atom_id res chain seq x y z
N MET A 1 -45.74 6.75 10.75
CA MET A 1 -44.27 6.91 10.61
C MET A 1 -43.61 6.48 11.91
N GLY A 2 -43.01 5.29 11.92
CA GLY A 2 -42.69 4.57 13.16
C GLY A 2 -41.43 5.07 13.87
N ILE A 3 -41.53 5.24 15.19
CA ILE A 3 -40.44 5.58 16.12
C ILE A 3 -39.27 4.57 16.04
N PHE A 4 -39.54 3.35 15.58
CA PHE A 4 -38.54 2.31 15.34
C PHE A 4 -37.57 2.60 14.19
N SER A 5 -37.95 3.42 13.20
CA SER A 5 -37.09 3.74 12.05
C SER A 5 -35.84 4.55 12.45
N ARG A 6 -35.95 5.38 13.50
CA ARG A 6 -34.83 6.19 14.02
C ARG A 6 -33.81 5.36 14.79
N PHE A 7 -34.24 4.28 15.46
CA PHE A 7 -33.35 3.47 16.29
C PHE A 7 -32.45 2.55 15.45
N PHE A 8 -32.98 2.00 14.35
CA PHE A 8 -32.18 1.18 13.41
C PHE A 8 -31.18 2.01 12.59
N ASN A 9 -31.45 3.30 12.35
CA ASN A 9 -30.56 4.17 11.57
C ASN A 9 -29.25 4.51 12.32
N LYS A 10 -29.23 4.43 13.67
CA LYS A 10 -28.06 4.79 14.48
C LYS A 10 -26.97 3.71 14.54
N ARG A 11 -27.31 2.42 14.40
CA ARG A 11 -26.33 1.31 14.39
C ARG A 11 -25.58 1.16 13.07
N ASN A 12 -26.21 1.54 11.96
CA ASN A 12 -25.60 1.53 10.62
C ASN A 12 -24.58 2.67 10.41
N ASN A 13 -24.45 3.56 11.40
CA ASN A 13 -23.55 4.70 11.37
C ASN A 13 -22.27 4.55 12.22
N LYS A 14 -21.80 3.33 12.48
CA LYS A 14 -20.40 3.15 12.94
C LYS A 14 -19.50 3.09 11.72
N GLN A 15 -18.71 4.14 11.53
CA GLN A 15 -17.61 4.15 10.56
C GLN A 15 -16.67 2.98 10.90
N PRO A 16 -16.36 2.08 9.96
CA PRO A 16 -15.40 1.02 10.22
C PRO A 16 -14.05 1.65 10.52
N ALA A 17 -13.42 1.20 11.61
CA ALA A 17 -12.15 1.74 12.09
C ALA A 17 -11.09 1.70 10.96
N PRO A 18 -10.22 2.72 10.85
CA PRO A 18 -9.17 2.73 9.84
C PRO A 18 -8.28 1.50 10.04
N ILE A 19 -8.04 0.75 8.96
CA ILE A 19 -7.13 -0.39 8.97
C ILE A 19 -5.75 0.17 9.27
N LYS A 20 -5.27 -0.04 10.50
CA LYS A 20 -3.96 0.43 10.96
C LYS A 20 -2.90 -0.18 10.06
N ASN A 21 -2.21 0.67 9.30
CA ASN A 21 -1.03 0.25 8.55
C ASN A 21 0.21 0.62 9.36
N THR A 22 0.97 -0.38 9.78
CA THR A 22 2.23 -0.18 10.48
C THR A 22 3.28 0.21 9.44
N VAL A 23 3.65 1.49 9.40
CA VAL A 23 4.75 2.05 8.58
C VAL A 23 5.99 1.12 8.48
N PRO A 24 6.51 0.50 9.56
CA PRO A 24 7.62 -0.46 9.47
C PRO A 24 7.33 -1.72 8.64
N GLU A 25 6.11 -2.28 8.71
CA GLU A 25 5.76 -3.45 7.89
C GLU A 25 5.71 -3.10 6.41
N GLU A 26 5.11 -1.96 6.10
CA GLU A 26 5.03 -1.47 4.73
C GLU A 26 6.42 -1.21 4.14
N LYS A 27 7.33 -0.60 4.91
CA LYS A 27 8.73 -0.44 4.49
C LYS A 27 9.39 -1.77 4.17
N LYS A 28 9.16 -2.81 4.99
CA LYS A 28 9.71 -4.16 4.75
C LYS A 28 9.15 -4.74 3.45
N THR A 29 7.84 -4.62 3.21
CA THR A 29 7.21 -5.09 1.97
C THR A 29 7.78 -4.37 0.75
N ILE A 30 7.89 -3.05 0.80
CA ILE A 30 8.44 -2.24 -0.31
C ILE A 30 9.89 -2.64 -0.59
N ARG A 31 10.74 -2.80 0.44
CA ARG A 31 12.12 -3.27 0.25
C ARG A 31 12.19 -4.61 -0.47
N LYS A 32 11.37 -5.58 -0.04
CA LYS A 32 11.30 -6.91 -0.68
C LYS A 32 10.79 -6.83 -2.12
N ALA A 33 9.76 -6.03 -2.37
CA ALA A 33 9.25 -5.80 -3.72
C ALA A 33 10.33 -5.23 -4.65
N PHE A 34 11.10 -4.25 -4.18
CA PHE A 34 12.24 -3.69 -4.93
C PHE A 34 13.30 -4.75 -5.23
N GLY A 35 13.66 -5.60 -4.26
CA GLY A 35 14.57 -6.73 -4.48
C GLY A 35 14.06 -7.67 -5.56
N VAL A 36 12.82 -8.13 -5.44
CA VAL A 36 12.19 -9.03 -6.42
C VAL A 36 12.21 -8.45 -7.84
N TYR A 37 11.87 -7.16 -7.99
CA TYR A 37 11.90 -6.48 -9.28
C TYR A 37 13.32 -6.37 -9.82
N CYS A 38 14.26 -5.91 -8.99
CA CYS A 38 15.65 -5.70 -9.37
C CYS A 38 16.30 -6.99 -9.88
N HIS A 39 16.14 -8.09 -9.15
CA HIS A 39 16.68 -9.39 -9.54
C HIS A 39 15.99 -9.95 -10.79
N GLY A 40 14.70 -9.67 -10.98
CA GLY A 40 13.93 -10.20 -12.13
C GLY A 40 14.01 -9.36 -13.41
N HIS A 41 14.32 -8.06 -13.34
CA HIS A 41 14.39 -7.17 -14.51
C HIS A 41 15.79 -6.73 -14.88
N HIS A 42 16.71 -6.66 -13.91
CA HIS A 42 18.07 -6.18 -14.14
C HIS A 42 19.11 -7.31 -14.03
N ASN A 43 18.67 -8.56 -13.88
CA ASN A 43 19.53 -9.75 -13.72
C ASN A 43 20.62 -9.58 -12.65
N THR A 44 20.39 -8.69 -11.68
CA THR A 44 21.30 -8.49 -10.55
C THR A 44 21.33 -9.76 -9.70
N SER A 45 22.53 -10.27 -9.41
CA SER A 45 22.76 -11.42 -8.56
C SER A 45 23.20 -10.99 -7.15
N GLY A 46 22.70 -11.67 -6.11
CA GLY A 46 23.07 -11.43 -4.70
C GLY A 46 22.09 -10.58 -3.89
N LYS A 47 22.55 -10.00 -2.77
CA LYS A 47 21.74 -9.20 -1.82
C LYS A 47 21.68 -7.70 -2.15
N MET A 48 22.47 -7.25 -3.12
CA MET A 48 22.62 -5.84 -3.48
C MET A 48 21.58 -5.43 -4.54
N LEU A 49 20.99 -4.25 -4.36
CA LEU A 49 20.10 -3.62 -5.34
C LEU A 49 20.93 -2.85 -6.38
N CYS A 50 20.40 -2.73 -7.61
CA CYS A 50 20.97 -1.89 -8.63
C CYS A 50 21.04 -0.41 -8.16
N PRO A 51 22.04 0.40 -8.57
CA PRO A 51 22.17 1.79 -8.12
C PRO A 51 20.90 2.62 -8.34
N LYS A 52 20.26 2.44 -9.50
CA LYS A 52 18.99 3.11 -9.86
C LYS A 52 17.85 2.71 -8.91
N CYS A 53 17.76 1.42 -8.60
CA CYS A 53 16.75 0.82 -7.74
C CYS A 53 16.93 1.30 -6.29
N ASN A 54 18.18 1.34 -5.84
CA ASN A 54 18.55 1.76 -4.49
C ASN A 54 18.29 3.27 -4.28
N ALA A 55 18.64 4.12 -5.25
CA ALA A 55 18.37 5.56 -5.18
C ALA A 55 16.87 5.86 -5.04
N LEU A 56 16.02 5.17 -5.82
CA LEU A 56 14.57 5.31 -5.73
C LEU A 56 14.04 4.76 -4.40
N LEU A 57 14.56 3.63 -3.93
CA LEU A 57 14.17 3.03 -2.65
C LEU A 57 14.50 3.95 -1.47
N MET A 58 15.70 4.52 -1.43
CA MET A 58 16.12 5.45 -0.38
C MET A 58 15.21 6.68 -0.33
N THR A 59 14.95 7.26 -1.51
CA THR A 59 14.02 8.39 -1.64
C THR A 59 12.62 8.02 -1.13
N ALA A 60 12.13 6.82 -1.49
CA ALA A 60 10.85 6.33 -1.03
C ALA A 60 10.79 6.18 0.50
N MET A 61 11.83 5.61 1.11
CA MET A 61 11.90 5.37 2.55
C MET A 61 11.85 6.68 3.36
N THR A 62 12.59 7.69 2.93
CA THR A 62 12.61 9.01 3.59
C THR A 62 11.25 9.70 3.52
N LYS A 63 10.56 9.62 2.38
CA LYS A 63 9.22 10.22 2.22
C LYS A 63 8.14 9.46 2.97
N ILE A 64 8.23 8.13 3.03
CA ILE A 64 7.30 7.30 3.82
C ILE A 64 7.40 7.65 5.31
N GLN A 65 8.60 7.94 5.81
CA GLN A 65 8.79 8.40 7.20
C GLN A 65 8.10 9.73 7.49
N ARG A 66 8.10 10.65 6.53
CA ARG A 66 7.54 12.00 6.67
C ARG A 66 6.12 12.11 6.12
N CYS A 67 5.38 11.01 6.09
CA CYS A 67 4.05 11.01 5.48
C CYS A 67 3.05 11.78 6.36
N PRO A 68 2.29 12.75 5.81
CA PRO A 68 1.35 13.57 6.58
C PRO A 68 0.16 12.78 7.13
N TYR A 69 -0.18 11.64 6.50
CA TYR A 69 -1.30 10.80 6.92
C TYR A 69 -1.02 9.96 8.18
N GLY A 70 0.24 9.83 8.61
CA GLY A 70 0.59 9.09 9.83
C GLY A 70 0.01 7.66 9.88
N ILE A 71 -0.75 7.37 10.95
CA ILE A 71 -1.32 6.04 11.27
C ILE A 71 -2.54 5.69 10.41
N THR A 72 -3.26 6.69 9.90
CA THR A 72 -4.47 6.51 9.09
C THR A 72 -4.18 6.41 7.59
N LYS A 73 -2.89 6.30 7.22
CA LYS A 73 -2.46 6.25 5.83
C LYS A 73 -2.95 4.97 5.11
N PRO A 74 -3.44 5.09 3.86
CA PRO A 74 -3.55 3.93 2.98
C PRO A 74 -2.21 3.25 2.70
N LEU A 75 -2.26 2.11 2.01
CA LEU A 75 -1.06 1.52 1.42
C LEU A 75 -0.48 2.49 0.37
N CYS A 76 0.83 2.74 0.42
CA CYS A 76 1.58 3.66 -0.43
C CYS A 76 1.37 3.42 -1.93
N HIS A 77 1.19 2.17 -2.35
CA HIS A 77 0.97 1.84 -3.77
C HIS A 77 -0.46 2.10 -4.26
N ILE A 78 -1.43 2.23 -3.34
CA ILE A 78 -2.85 2.54 -3.61
C ILE A 78 -3.13 4.02 -3.34
N CYS A 79 -2.24 4.70 -2.60
CA CYS A 79 -2.37 6.11 -2.31
C CYS A 79 -2.49 6.94 -3.59
N GLU A 80 -3.56 7.76 -3.64
CA GLU A 80 -3.85 8.65 -4.76
C GLU A 80 -2.91 9.85 -4.78
N THR A 81 -2.55 10.34 -3.59
CA THR A 81 -1.68 11.50 -3.41
C THR A 81 -0.24 11.16 -3.82
N PRO A 82 0.30 11.77 -4.90
CA PRO A 82 1.66 11.54 -5.32
C PRO A 82 2.64 12.11 -4.28
N CYS A 83 3.37 11.24 -3.57
CA CYS A 83 4.39 11.64 -2.59
C CYS A 83 5.77 11.91 -3.22
N PHE A 84 5.97 11.50 -4.48
CA PHE A 84 7.22 11.66 -5.24
C PHE A 84 6.98 12.51 -6.49
N GLY A 85 8.05 13.03 -7.08
CA GLY A 85 7.97 13.66 -8.41
C GLY A 85 7.35 12.68 -9.43
N GLN A 86 6.63 13.19 -10.43
CA GLN A 86 5.84 12.37 -11.36
C GLN A 86 6.64 11.18 -11.95
N LYS A 87 7.86 11.44 -12.44
CA LYS A 87 8.76 10.39 -12.98
C LYS A 87 9.06 9.29 -11.96
N GLN A 88 9.34 9.66 -10.70
CA GLN A 88 9.63 8.72 -9.61
C GLN A 88 8.36 7.94 -9.20
N THR A 89 7.20 8.61 -9.17
CA THR A 89 5.91 7.98 -8.86
C THR A 89 5.56 6.91 -9.90
N ILE A 90 5.76 7.19 -11.19
CA ILE A 90 5.53 6.23 -12.27
C ILE A 90 6.48 5.03 -12.12
N ALA A 91 7.77 5.27 -11.87
CA ALA A 91 8.76 4.22 -11.65
C ALA A 91 8.40 3.35 -10.43
N PHE A 92 8.03 3.98 -9.31
CA PHE A 92 7.62 3.28 -8.09
C PHE A 92 6.40 2.39 -8.33
N ARG A 93 5.35 2.93 -8.98
CA ARG A 93 4.14 2.16 -9.31
C ARG A 93 4.45 1.00 -10.26
N LYS A 94 5.33 1.20 -11.25
CA LYS A 94 5.79 0.15 -12.16
C LYS A 94 6.50 -0.98 -11.41
N ILE A 95 7.41 -0.63 -10.50
CA ILE A 95 8.10 -1.61 -9.65
C ILE A 95 7.09 -2.37 -8.81
N MET A 96 6.24 -1.68 -8.03
CA MET A 96 5.23 -2.35 -7.19
C MET A 96 4.33 -3.27 -8.03
N LYS A 97 3.85 -2.83 -9.20
CA LYS A 97 3.03 -3.64 -10.11
C LYS A 97 3.73 -4.90 -10.58
N ASN A 98 4.99 -4.78 -11.02
CA ASN A 98 5.76 -5.90 -11.57
C ASN A 98 6.24 -6.86 -10.47
N SER A 99 6.57 -6.32 -9.29
CA SER A 99 6.96 -7.10 -8.12
C SER A 99 5.85 -8.02 -7.65
N ARG A 100 4.56 -7.71 -7.87
CA ARG A 100 3.43 -8.54 -7.40
C ARG A 100 3.55 -9.99 -7.85
N LYS A 101 3.83 -10.24 -9.14
CA LYS A 101 3.99 -11.60 -9.68
C LYS A 101 5.17 -12.32 -9.03
N GLY A 102 6.31 -11.65 -8.89
CA GLY A 102 7.49 -12.24 -8.25
C GLY A 102 7.36 -12.41 -6.72
N MET A 103 6.61 -11.54 -6.04
CA MET A 103 6.31 -11.65 -4.61
C MET A 103 5.37 -12.81 -4.33
N PHE A 104 4.41 -13.08 -5.21
CA PHE A 104 3.56 -14.26 -5.12
C PHE A 104 4.37 -15.56 -5.18
N LEU A 105 5.36 -15.62 -6.07
CA LEU A 105 6.21 -16.80 -6.26
C LEU A 105 7.22 -17.01 -5.11
N ARG A 106 7.87 -15.94 -4.62
CA ARG A 106 8.92 -16.06 -3.58
C ARG A 106 8.40 -15.92 -2.15
N HIS A 107 7.33 -15.16 -1.93
CA HIS A 107 6.81 -14.80 -0.62
C HIS A 107 5.27 -14.81 -0.59
N PRO A 108 4.62 -15.98 -0.81
CA PRO A 108 3.17 -16.08 -0.97
C PRO A 108 2.39 -15.55 0.24
N ILE A 109 2.85 -15.86 1.47
CA ILE A 109 2.20 -15.42 2.71
C ILE A 109 2.18 -13.89 2.83
N MET A 110 3.29 -13.22 2.49
CA MET A 110 3.38 -11.76 2.56
C MET A 110 2.50 -11.10 1.51
N PHE A 111 2.43 -11.69 0.31
CA PHE A 111 1.54 -11.22 -0.74
C PHE A 111 0.07 -11.32 -0.34
N ILE A 112 -0.36 -12.45 0.23
CA ILE A 112 -1.74 -12.64 0.70
C ILE A 112 -2.10 -11.62 1.78
N LYS A 113 -1.23 -11.40 2.77
CA LYS A 113 -1.44 -10.37 3.79
C LYS A 113 -1.58 -8.98 3.19
N GLN A 114 -0.74 -8.65 2.20
CA GLN A 114 -0.78 -7.35 1.54
C GLN A 114 -2.07 -7.16 0.73
N LYS A 115 -2.52 -8.22 0.05
CA LYS A 115 -3.76 -8.24 -0.74
C LYS A 115 -5.01 -8.13 0.14
N LEU A 116 -5.03 -8.79 1.30
CA LEU A 116 -6.10 -8.64 2.29
C LEU A 116 -6.19 -7.21 2.82
N LYS A 117 -5.04 -6.56 3.10
CA LYS A 117 -5.01 -5.14 3.50
C LYS A 117 -5.53 -4.23 2.38
N GLU A 118 -5.15 -4.51 1.12
CA GLU A 118 -5.63 -3.79 -0.07
C GLU A 118 -7.15 -3.93 -0.25
N TRP A 119 -7.69 -5.15 -0.18
CA TRP A 119 -9.12 -5.41 -0.27
C TRP A 119 -9.91 -4.79 0.88
N GLY A 120 -9.38 -4.84 2.10
CA GLY A 120 -9.96 -4.14 3.24
C GLY A 120 -10.07 -2.64 2.97
N PHE A 121 -9.00 -2.01 2.44
CA PHE A 121 -9.01 -0.59 2.11
C PHE A 121 -10.00 -0.25 0.97
N ALA A 122 -10.07 -1.08 -0.07
CA ALA A 122 -11.01 -0.91 -1.18
C ALA A 122 -12.47 -1.01 -0.73
N TYR A 123 -12.79 -1.98 0.14
CA TYR A 123 -14.13 -2.12 0.73
C TYR A 123 -14.51 -0.87 1.56
N MET A 124 -13.58 -0.32 2.35
CA MET A 124 -13.85 0.89 3.13
C MET A 124 -14.10 2.11 2.24
N LYS A 125 -13.32 2.28 1.17
CA LYS A 125 -13.51 3.36 0.20
C LYS A 125 -14.89 3.28 -0.45
N GLN A 126 -15.32 2.09 -0.87
CA GLN A 126 -16.64 1.87 -1.46
C GLN A 126 -17.79 2.22 -0.49
N LYS A 127 -17.65 1.84 0.79
CA LYS A 127 -18.66 2.13 1.82
C LYS A 127 -18.72 3.61 2.22
N GLN A 128 -17.61 4.34 2.10
CA GLN A 128 -17.59 5.80 2.27
C GLN A 128 -18.29 6.52 1.11
N SER A 129 -18.12 6.04 -0.13
CA SER A 129 -18.79 6.61 -1.31
C SER A 129 -20.30 6.40 -1.31
N GLN A 130 -20.81 5.31 -0.73
CA GLN A 130 -22.26 5.02 -0.63
C GLN A 130 -22.99 5.82 0.46
N LYS A 131 -22.24 6.52 1.34
CA LYS A 131 -22.81 7.39 2.39
C LYS A 131 -22.88 8.87 2.01
N LYS A 132 -22.35 9.23 0.83
CA LYS A 132 -22.54 10.55 0.22
C LYS A 132 -23.76 10.51 -0.68
#